data_AF-A0A967BQD1-F1
#
_entry.id   AF-A0A967BQD1-F1
#
_cell.length_a   1.000
_cell.length_b   1.000
_cell.length_c   1.000
_cell.angle_alpha   90.00
_cell.angle_beta   90.00
_cell.angle_gamma   90.00
#
_symmetry.space_group_name_H-M   'P 1'
#
loop_
_entity.id
_entity.type
_entity.pdbx_description
1 polymer ?
#
loop_
_entity_poly.entity_id
_entity_poly.type
_entity_poly.pdbx_seq_one_letter_code
_entity_poly.pdbx_strand_id
1 'polypeptide(L)' 'MVDLKTISELLQIGNDKEVHALTKKAIEQGIPAKTILDDGLIAGMNVIGEKFR' A
#
# COMPACT_ATOMS: atom_id res chain seq x y z
N MET A 1 -2.96 -14.52 0.72
CA MET A 1 -3.75 -13.30 0.46
C MET A 1 -2.78 -12.14 0.49
N VAL A 2 -2.85 -11.21 -0.47
CA VAL A 2 -2.07 -9.96 -0.36
C VAL A 2 -2.63 -9.16 0.79
N ASP A 3 -1.78 -8.82 1.76
CA ASP A 3 -2.15 -7.98 2.88
C ASP A 3 -1.91 -6.51 2.51
N LEU A 4 -2.99 -5.73 2.48
CA LEU A 4 -2.94 -4.30 2.14
C LEU A 4 -2.18 -3.50 3.20
N LYS A 5 -2.10 -4.00 4.44
CA LYS A 5 -1.23 -3.43 5.47
C LYS A 5 0.24 -3.49 5.08
N THR A 6 0.69 -4.58 4.46
CA THR A 6 2.08 -4.69 4.02
C THR A 6 2.42 -3.65 2.96
N ILE A 7 1.47 -3.31 2.07
CA ILE A 7 1.66 -2.22 1.09
C ILE A 7 1.84 -0.89 1.83
N SER A 8 1.01 -0.61 2.83
CA SER A 8 1.11 0.58 3.68
C SER A 8 2.45 0.67 4.42
N GLU A 9 2.91 -0.44 5.02
CA GLU A 9 4.19 -0.52 5.74
C GLU A 9 5.38 -0.31 4.81
N LEU A 10 5.38 -0.94 3.64
CA LEU A 10 6.42 -0.78 2.62
C LEU A 10 6.48 0.65 2.08
N LEU A 11 5.33 1.32 2.00
CA LEU A 11 5.26 2.72 1.60
C LEU A 11 5.82 3.64 2.70
N GLN A 12 5.54 3.35 3.97
CA GLN A 12 6.11 4.06 5.12
C GLN A 12 7.64 3.99 5.19
N ILE A 13 8.24 2.87 4.77
CA ILE A 13 9.71 2.72 4.72
C ILE A 13 10.33 3.22 3.40
N GLY A 14 9.51 3.64 2.42
CA GLY A 14 9.97 4.15 1.12
C GLY A 14 10.44 3.08 0.12
N ASN A 15 9.95 1.85 0.23
CA ASN A 15 10.32 0.75 -0.66
C ASN A 15 9.37 0.66 -1.87
N ASP A 16 9.61 1.53 -2.85
CA ASP A 16 8.83 1.68 -4.08
C ASP A 16 8.71 0.38 -4.91
N LYS A 17 9.80 -0.37 -5.03
CA LYS A 17 9.87 -1.62 -5.81
C LYS A 17 8.90 -2.67 -5.29
N GLU A 18 8.88 -2.84 -3.98
CA GLU A 18 8.07 -3.88 -3.33
C GLU A 18 6.60 -3.47 -3.25
N VAL A 19 6.31 -2.18 -3.03
CA VAL A 19 4.97 -1.60 -3.16
C VAL A 19 4.38 -1.87 -4.54
N HIS A 20 5.15 -1.64 -5.61
CA HIS A 20 4.69 -1.88 -6.98
C HIS A 20 4.41 -3.37 -7.23
N ALA A 21 5.31 -4.26 -6.78
CA ALA A 21 5.14 -5.70 -6.92
C ALA A 21 3.88 -6.23 -6.20
N LEU A 22 3.64 -5.80 -4.96
CA LEU A 22 2.46 -6.21 -4.20
C LEU A 22 1.17 -5.61 -4.74
N THR A 23 1.20 -4.35 -5.18
CA THR A 23 0.04 -3.70 -5.80
C THR A 23 -0.38 -4.46 -7.05
N LYS A 24 0.57 -4.85 -7.90
CA LYS A 24 0.29 -5.67 -9.08
C LYS A 24 -0.28 -7.04 -8.70
N LYS A 25 0.31 -7.70 -7.71
CA LYS A 25 -0.16 -9.00 -7.20
C LYS A 25 -1.58 -8.92 -6.59
N ALA A 26 -1.93 -7.80 -5.96
CA ALA A 26 -3.28 -7.55 -5.43
C ALA A 26 -4.30 -7.41 -6.57
N ILE A 27 -3.95 -6.68 -7.63
CA ILE A 27 -4.79 -6.57 -8.83
C ILE A 27 -4.97 -7.94 -9.50
N GLU A 28 -3.90 -8.73 -9.63
CA GLU A 28 -3.95 -10.10 -10.18
C GLU A 28 -4.81 -11.05 -9.33
N GLN A 29 -4.92 -10.80 -8.03
CA GLN A 29 -5.81 -11.54 -7.11
C GLN A 29 -7.27 -11.10 -7.18
N GLY A 30 -7.61 -10.14 -8.05
CA GLY A 30 -8.95 -9.61 -8.20
C GLY A 30 -9.36 -8.63 -7.10
N ILE A 31 -8.41 -8.11 -6.33
CA ILE A 31 -8.70 -7.05 -5.35
C ILE A 31 -9.00 -5.76 -6.12
N PRO A 32 -10.11 -5.06 -5.82
CA PRO A 32 -10.43 -3.81 -6.47
C PRO A 32 -9.31 -2.77 -6.31
N ALA A 33 -8.93 -2.13 -7.42
CA ALA A 33 -7.91 -1.07 -7.41
C ALA A 33 -8.21 0.04 -6.39
N LYS A 34 -9.49 0.38 -6.22
CA LYS A 34 -9.95 1.35 -5.22
C LYS A 34 -9.59 0.94 -3.80
N THR A 35 -9.80 -0.33 -3.44
CA THR A 35 -9.44 -0.88 -2.12
C THR A 35 -7.93 -0.84 -1.90
N ILE A 36 -7.14 -1.18 -2.92
CA ILE A 36 -5.66 -1.12 -2.83
C ILE A 36 -5.18 0.32 -2.62
N LEU A 37 -5.82 1.27 -3.30
CA LEU A 37 -5.50 2.69 -3.20
C LEU A 37 -5.88 3.25 -1.82
N ASP A 38 -7.12 3.04 -1.38
CA ASP A 38 -7.66 3.59 -0.13
C ASP A 38 -7.00 2.93 1.10
N ASP A 39 -6.97 1.59 1.15
CA ASP A 39 -6.55 0.84 2.35
C ASP A 39 -5.04 0.52 2.37
N GLY A 40 -4.35 0.63 1.23
CA GLY A 40 -2.91 0.41 1.11
C GLY A 40 -2.13 1.72 1.01
N LEU A 41 -2.24 2.36 -0.16
CA LEU A 41 -1.37 3.49 -0.51
C LEU A 41 -1.72 4.77 0.26
N ILE A 42 -2.99 5.16 0.29
CA ILE A 42 -3.48 6.36 0.99
C ILE A 42 -3.33 6.17 2.50
N ALA A 43 -3.70 5.00 3.03
CA ALA A 43 -3.48 4.66 4.42
C ALA A 43 -2.00 4.81 4.84
N GLY A 44 -1.07 4.32 4.02
CA GLY A 44 0.38 4.50 4.26
C GLY A 44 0.80 5.96 4.28
N MET A 45 0.36 6.75 3.29
CA MET A 45 0.70 8.17 3.24
C MET A 45 0.12 8.99 4.39
N ASN A 46 -1.09 8.66 4.86
CA ASN A 46 -1.68 9.33 6.03
C ASN A 46 -0.83 9.10 7.28
N VAL A 47 -0.32 7.88 7.50
CA VAL A 47 0.55 7.56 8.64
C VAL A 47 1.88 8.32 8.56
N ILE A 48 2.48 8.43 7.36
CA ILE A 48 3.67 9.27 7.17
C ILE A 48 3.33 10.73 7.49
N GLY A 49 2.21 11.25 6.99
CA GLY A 49 1.78 12.63 7.23
C GLY A 49 1.59 12.95 8.71
N GLU A 50 1.06 12.02 9.50
CA GLU A 50 0.97 12.15 10.96
C GLU A 50 2.34 12.11 11.65
N LYS A 51 3.26 11.24 11.19
CA LYS A 51 4.62 11.13 11.74
C LYS A 51 5.52 12.33 11.44
N PHE A 52 5.27 13.04 10.36
CA PHE A 52 6.05 14.20 9.92
C PHE A 52 5.53 15.55 10.45
N ARG A 53 4.49 15.55 11.29
CA ARG A 53 3.88 16.76 11.86
C ARG A 53 4.43 17.13 13.22
#